data_AF-A0A667YJR3-F1
#
_entry.id   AF-A0A667YJR3-F1
#
_cell.length_a   1.000
_cell.length_b   1.000
_cell.length_c   1.000
_cell.angle_alpha   90.00
_cell.angle_beta   90.00
_cell.angle_gamma   90.00
#
_symmetry.space_group_name_H-M   'P 1'
#
loop_
_entity.id
_entity.type
_entity.pdbx_description
1 polymer ?
#
loop_
_entity_poly.entity_id
_entity_poly.type
_entity_poly.pdbx_seq_one_letter_code
_entity_poly.pdbx_strand_id
1 'polypeptide(L)'
;MSWQNYIDNLMADGSCQDSAIVGYTEAKYVWAAHAGGTFNNITSQEIDVIVGKDRETFFTNGLTLGSKKCSVIRDSLQVCIKSLV
;
A
#
# COMPACT_ATOMS: atom_id res chain seq x y z
N MET A 1 13.39 -17.14 -1.35
CA MET A 1 13.36 -16.06 -0.32
C MET A 1 11.97 -15.48 -0.35
N SER A 2 11.19 -15.70 0.71
CA SER A 2 9.75 -15.38 0.72
C SER A 2 9.55 -13.95 1.22
N TRP A 3 8.79 -13.14 0.49
CA TRP A 3 8.32 -11.82 0.96
C TRP A 3 7.52 -11.92 2.27
N GLN A 4 7.02 -13.13 2.61
CA GLN A 4 6.33 -13.40 3.86
C GLN A 4 7.18 -13.09 5.10
N ASN A 5 8.49 -13.33 5.08
CA ASN A 5 9.34 -12.99 6.24
C ASN A 5 9.31 -11.49 6.56
N TYR A 6 9.12 -10.62 5.56
CA TYR A 6 8.99 -9.19 5.80
C TYR A 6 7.65 -8.86 6.46
N ILE A 7 6.57 -9.52 6.04
CA ILE A 7 5.25 -9.40 6.68
C ILE A 7 5.36 -9.82 8.15
N ASP A 8 6.02 -10.94 8.43
CA ASP A 8 6.21 -11.43 9.81
C ASP A 8 7.03 -10.45 10.64
N ASN A 9 8.09 -9.85 10.07
CA ASN A 9 8.88 -8.81 10.75
C ASN A 9 8.07 -7.52 10.99
N LEU A 10 7.22 -7.11 10.03
CA LEU A 10 6.36 -5.93 10.17
C LEU A 10 5.27 -6.12 11.24
N MET A 11 4.80 -7.36 11.42
CA MET A 11 3.79 -7.71 12.41
C MET A 11 4.39 -8.11 13.77
N ALA A 12 5.71 -8.31 13.85
CA ALA A 12 6.38 -8.82 15.05
C ALA A 12 6.29 -7.86 16.25
N ASP A 13 6.07 -6.57 16.01
CA ASP A 13 5.92 -5.55 17.05
C ASP A 13 4.52 -5.54 17.70
N GLY A 14 3.55 -6.27 17.11
CA GLY A 14 2.16 -6.31 17.57
C GLY A 14 1.40 -4.98 17.45
N SER A 15 1.99 -3.97 16.80
CA SER A 15 1.37 -2.65 16.63
C SER A 15 0.49 -2.57 15.38
N CYS A 16 0.80 -3.41 14.39
CA CYS A 16 0.11 -3.47 13.11
C CYS A 16 -0.99 -4.54 13.12
N GLN A 17 -2.18 -4.20 12.61
CA GLN A 17 -3.28 -5.14 12.43
C GLN A 17 -3.22 -5.87 11.07
N ASP A 18 -2.55 -5.28 10.10
CA ASP A 18 -2.44 -5.79 8.74
C ASP A 18 -1.18 -5.21 8.09
N SER A 19 -0.53 -5.98 7.23
CA SER A 19 0.63 -5.54 6.45
C SER A 19 0.68 -6.24 5.11
N ALA A 20 1.18 -5.54 4.10
CA ALA A 20 1.37 -6.10 2.76
C ALA A 20 2.55 -5.45 2.05
N ILE A 21 3.16 -6.24 1.18
CA ILE A 21 4.17 -5.81 0.22
C ILE A 21 3.53 -5.86 -1.14
N VAL A 22 3.52 -4.70 -1.80
CA VAL A 22 2.86 -4.51 -3.07
C VAL A 22 3.86 -3.92 -4.04
N GLY A 23 4.05 -4.58 -5.18
CA GLY A 23 4.84 -4.03 -6.27
C GLY A 23 4.03 -2.95 -7.01
N TYR A 24 4.67 -1.85 -7.38
CA TYR A 24 4.00 -0.75 -8.12
C TYR A 24 4.59 -0.49 -9.51
N THR A 25 5.72 -1.10 -9.86
CA THR A 25 6.43 -0.88 -11.13
C THR A 25 5.93 -1.82 -12.22
N GLU A 26 6.63 -2.91 -12.49
CA GLU A 26 6.29 -3.89 -13.54
C GLU A 26 5.31 -4.95 -13.03
N ALA A 27 5.41 -5.29 -11.75
CA ALA A 27 4.60 -6.29 -11.07
C ALA A 27 3.59 -5.61 -10.13
N LYS A 28 2.53 -5.02 -10.72
CA LYS A 28 1.46 -4.31 -10.00
C LYS A 28 0.48 -5.26 -9.30
N TYR A 29 0.99 -6.02 -8.34
CA TYR A 29 0.21 -6.93 -7.53
C TYR A 29 0.83 -7.10 -6.14
N VAL A 30 0.04 -7.68 -5.24
CA VAL A 30 0.46 -7.98 -3.87
C VAL A 30 1.42 -9.16 -3.88
N TRP A 31 2.67 -8.95 -3.46
CA TRP A 31 3.70 -9.99 -3.41
C TRP A 31 3.60 -10.82 -2.13
N ALA A 32 3.22 -10.18 -1.02
CA ALA A 32 2.88 -10.85 0.23
C ALA A 32 1.92 -9.96 1.02
N ALA A 33 1.03 -10.58 1.78
CA ALA A 33 0.14 -9.88 2.69
C ALA A 33 -0.11 -10.74 3.93
N HIS A 34 -0.58 -10.10 4.99
CA HIS A 34 -1.03 -10.80 6.17
C HIS A 34 -2.28 -11.65 5.84
N ALA A 35 -2.28 -12.91 6.27
CA ALA A 35 -3.37 -13.82 6.02
C ALA A 35 -4.62 -13.39 6.83
N GLY A 36 -5.70 -13.02 6.14
CA GLY A 36 -6.91 -12.46 6.75
C GLY A 36 -6.94 -10.92 6.79
N GLY A 37 -5.89 -10.28 6.28
CA GLY A 37 -5.84 -8.84 6.06
C GLY A 37 -6.74 -8.36 4.92
N THR A 38 -7.12 -7.08 4.99
CA THR A 38 -7.77 -6.37 3.88
C THR A 38 -6.79 -6.13 2.73
N PHE A 39 -5.50 -5.98 3.03
CA PHE A 39 -4.49 -5.64 2.02
C PHE A 39 -4.22 -6.75 0.99
N ASN A 40 -4.64 -7.99 1.26
CA ASN A 40 -4.54 -9.07 0.29
C ASN A 40 -5.51 -8.88 -0.91
N ASN A 41 -6.56 -8.08 -0.75
CA ASN A 41 -7.55 -7.79 -1.80
C ASN A 41 -7.21 -6.52 -2.61
N ILE A 42 -6.02 -5.92 -2.41
CA ILE A 42 -5.62 -4.73 -3.15
C ILE A 42 -5.53 -5.05 -4.63
N THR A 43 -6.18 -4.22 -5.44
CA THR A 43 -6.18 -4.37 -6.90
C THR A 43 -5.10 -3.51 -7.56
N SER A 44 -4.71 -3.87 -8.79
CA SER A 44 -3.79 -3.06 -9.60
C SER A 44 -4.31 -1.64 -9.85
N GLN A 45 -5.64 -1.46 -9.95
CA GLN A 45 -6.28 -0.17 -10.11
C GLN A 45 -6.09 0.73 -8.87
N GLU A 46 -6.24 0.16 -7.68
CA GLU A 46 -5.99 0.90 -6.43
C GLU A 46 -4.51 1.31 -6.31
N ILE A 47 -3.58 0.44 -6.74
CA ILE A 47 -2.14 0.75 -6.78
C ILE A 47 -1.88 1.91 -7.73
N ASP A 48 -2.42 1.86 -8.94
CA ASP A 48 -2.27 2.91 -9.96
C ASP A 48 -2.78 4.27 -9.49
N VAL A 49 -3.90 4.25 -8.76
CA VAL A 49 -4.42 5.42 -8.08
C VAL A 49 -3.34 5.92 -7.10
N ILE A 50 -2.91 5.12 -6.11
CA ILE A 50 -1.92 5.54 -5.08
C ILE A 50 -0.61 6.11 -5.67
N VAL A 51 -0.09 5.52 -6.74
CA VAL A 51 1.14 5.99 -7.41
C VAL A 51 0.90 7.06 -8.47
N GLY A 52 -0.36 7.36 -8.77
CA GLY A 52 -0.78 8.39 -9.69
C GLY A 52 -0.24 9.78 -9.34
N LYS A 53 -0.27 10.66 -10.33
CA LYS A 53 0.14 12.07 -10.19
C LYS A 53 -0.97 12.96 -9.63
N ASP A 54 -2.23 12.53 -9.73
CA ASP A 54 -3.40 13.31 -9.33
C ASP A 54 -3.60 13.33 -7.81
N ARG A 55 -2.83 14.16 -7.10
CA ARG A 55 -2.86 14.25 -5.62
C ARG A 55 -4.05 14.99 -5.03
N GLU A 56 -4.72 15.87 -5.80
CA GLU A 56 -5.87 16.64 -5.31
C GLU A 56 -7.12 15.78 -5.13
N THR A 57 -7.39 14.90 -6.10
CA THR A 57 -8.58 14.02 -6.12
C THR A 57 -8.60 13.04 -4.93
N PHE A 58 -7.42 12.71 -4.38
CA PHE A 58 -7.30 11.88 -3.18
C PHE A 58 -7.94 12.51 -1.95
N PHE A 59 -7.76 13.82 -1.78
CA PHE A 59 -8.26 14.51 -0.59
C PHE A 59 -9.78 14.73 -0.66
N THR A 60 -10.34 14.84 -1.85
CA THR A 60 -11.79 15.02 -2.06
C THR A 60 -12.58 13.71 -2.09
N ASN A 61 -12.08 12.69 -2.81
CA ASN A 61 -12.83 11.43 -2.98
C ASN A 61 -12.37 10.29 -2.04
N GLY A 62 -11.22 10.47 -1.39
CA GLY A 62 -10.53 9.40 -0.66
C GLY A 62 -9.91 8.38 -1.61
N LEU A 63 -9.46 7.26 -1.04
CA LEU A 63 -8.98 6.10 -1.79
C LEU A 63 -9.56 4.81 -1.23
N THR A 64 -9.50 3.72 -1.98
CA THR A 64 -9.84 2.39 -1.48
C THR A 64 -8.59 1.52 -1.42
N LEU A 65 -8.47 0.73 -0.36
CA LEU A 65 -7.46 -0.32 -0.21
C LEU A 65 -8.19 -1.63 0.05
N GLY A 66 -8.16 -2.55 -0.91
CA GLY A 66 -8.75 -3.87 -0.73
C GLY A 66 -10.24 -3.81 -0.39
N SER A 67 -11.00 -2.96 -1.10
CA SER A 67 -12.43 -2.69 -0.87
C SER A 67 -12.78 -1.92 0.42
N LYS A 68 -11.78 -1.39 1.15
CA LYS A 68 -12.01 -0.51 2.31
C LYS A 68 -11.74 0.93 1.96
N LYS A 69 -12.71 1.81 2.20
CA LYS A 69 -12.57 3.25 1.94
C LYS A 69 -11.71 3.90 3.02
N CYS A 70 -10.63 4.55 2.59
CA CYS A 70 -9.63 5.21 3.41
C CYS A 70 -9.53 6.69 3.00
N SER A 71 -9.21 7.54 3.98
CA SER A 71 -8.95 8.97 3.73
C SER A 71 -7.46 9.25 3.81
N VAL A 72 -6.96 10.10 2.90
CA VAL A 72 -5.54 10.50 2.92
C VAL A 72 -5.36 11.58 3.98
N ILE A 73 -4.57 11.28 5.01
CA ILE A 73 -4.23 12.24 6.08
C ILE A 73 -2.94 12.99 5.73
N ARG A 74 -1.94 12.27 5.21
CA ARG A 74 -0.70 12.84 4.68
C ARG A 74 -0.27 12.08 3.44
N ASP A 75 0.18 12.83 2.45
CA ASP A 75 0.89 12.28 1.30
C ASP A 75 2.34 12.78 1.29
N SER A 76 3.29 11.86 1.35
CA SER A 76 4.73 12.16 1.22
C SER A 76 5.43 11.17 0.29
N LEU A 77 4.66 10.41 -0.49
CA LEU A 77 5.18 9.41 -1.43
C LEU A 77 6.17 10.01 -2.43
N GLN A 78 5.90 11.20 -2.97
CA GLN A 78 6.82 11.88 -3.89
C GLN A 78 8.03 12.54 -3.21
N VAL A 79 8.00 12.75 -1.90
CA VAL A 79 9.13 13.36 -1.16
C VAL A 79 10.15 12.28 -0.79
N CYS A 80 9.72 11.12 -0.29
CA CYS A 80 10.62 10.01 0.05
C CYS A 80 11.28 9.37 -1.18
N ILE A 81 10.56 9.22 -2.31
CA ILE A 81 11.14 8.61 -3.51
C ILE A 81 12.19 9.52 -4.18
N LYS A 82 12.02 10.85 -4.14
CA LYS A 82 13.04 11.77 -4.68
C LYS A 82 14.30 11.85 -3.84
N SER A 83 14.23 11.59 -2.53
CA SER A 83 15.41 11.66 -1.65
C SER A 83 16.24 10.39 -1.64
N LEU A 84 15.79 9.33 -2.33
CA LEU A 84 16.48 8.05 -2.46
C LEU A 84 17.22 7.90 -3.81
N VAL A 85 17.17 8.93 -4.67
CA VAL A 85 17.91 9.00 -5.95
C VAL A 85 19.04 10.02 -5.86
#